data_AF-A0A317M134-F1
#
_entry.id   AF-A0A317M134-F1
#
_cell.length_a   1.000
_cell.length_b   1.000
_cell.length_c   1.000
_cell.angle_alpha   90.00
_cell.angle_beta   90.00
_cell.angle_gamma   90.00
#
_symmetry.space_group_name_H-M   'P 1'
#
loop_
_entity.id
_entity.type
_entity.pdbx_description
1 polymer ?
#
loop_
_entity_poly.entity_id
_entity_poly.type
_entity_poly.pdbx_seq_one_letter_code
_entity_poly.pdbx_strand_id
1 'polypeptide(L)'
;MFTITVLSICFLAAISCKIKKVKAPLITGLIWYFHLAMCVFSVVCLILLISGYGFKGTYTERVFFTLYAGSGVVLYGLTQQEVSGKWVYLCAFYGFPFALAFGLLLPPLRTLTVIAGLGLLSDGEMKRYPIDDDFALQASSVDIIYRYPTYSLVQDKYWFFEKISGDIVKPAGQLQALKTEKTAGNDSVHLYMKLINEPGVVSRVDTTFSLIQ
;
A
#
# COMPACT_ATOMS: atom_id res chain seq x y z
N MET A 1 4.90 -6.55 6.63
CA MET A 1 6.22 -6.45 5.96
C MET A 1 6.47 -7.62 5.00
N PHE A 2 5.45 -8.08 4.28
CA PHE A 2 5.56 -9.18 3.30
C PHE A 2 6.18 -8.70 1.98
N THR A 3 5.62 -7.63 1.40
CA THR A 3 5.97 -7.12 0.07
C THR A 3 7.46 -6.80 -0.07
N ILE A 4 8.00 -6.02 0.88
CA ILE A 4 9.41 -5.60 0.90
C ILE A 4 10.34 -6.80 1.04
N THR A 5 9.97 -7.77 1.89
CA THR A 5 10.77 -8.97 2.16
C THR A 5 10.89 -9.82 0.91
N VAL A 6 9.76 -10.12 0.25
CA VAL A 6 9.75 -10.91 -0.99
C VAL A 6 10.55 -10.21 -2.10
N LEU A 7 10.33 -8.91 -2.31
CA LEU A 7 11.04 -8.15 -3.34
C LEU A 7 12.55 -8.08 -3.07
N SER A 8 12.95 -7.95 -1.80
CA SER A 8 14.36 -7.93 -1.41
C SER A 8 15.04 -9.28 -1.66
N ILE A 9 14.36 -10.40 -1.35
CA ILE A 9 14.85 -11.75 -1.67
C ILE A 9 14.97 -11.93 -3.19
N CYS A 10 13.95 -11.53 -3.96
CA CYS A 10 13.98 -11.60 -5.43
C CYS A 10 15.14 -10.77 -6.01
N PHE A 11 15.40 -9.59 -5.45
CA PHE A 11 16.48 -8.71 -5.87
C PHE A 11 17.86 -9.31 -5.58
N LEU A 12 18.08 -9.85 -4.38
CA LEU A 12 19.31 -10.56 -4.02
C LEU A 12 19.52 -11.80 -4.90
N ALA A 13 18.46 -12.56 -5.17
CA ALA A 13 18.50 -13.71 -6.07
C ALA A 13 18.90 -13.29 -7.50
N ALA A 14 18.32 -12.20 -8.02
CA ALA A 14 18.65 -11.67 -9.34
C ALA A 14 20.12 -11.25 -9.44
N ILE A 15 20.64 -10.52 -8.44
CA ILE A 15 22.05 -10.13 -8.36
C ILE A 15 22.95 -11.38 -8.33
N SER A 16 22.63 -12.34 -7.46
CA SER A 16 23.39 -13.58 -7.32
C SER A 16 23.45 -14.35 -8.65
N CYS A 17 22.32 -14.47 -9.35
CA CYS A 17 22.24 -15.11 -10.66
C CYS A 17 23.08 -14.37 -11.71
N LYS A 18 23.07 -13.03 -11.68
CA LYS A 18 23.81 -12.19 -12.63
C LYS A 18 25.32 -12.28 -12.44
N ILE A 19 25.78 -12.19 -11.18
CA ILE A 19 27.21 -12.31 -10.83
C ILE A 19 27.74 -13.68 -11.23
N LYS A 20 26.99 -14.75 -10.92
CA LYS A 20 27.38 -16.13 -11.22
C LYS A 20 27.18 -16.53 -12.69
N LYS A 21 26.62 -15.65 -13.53
CA LYS A 21 26.29 -15.91 -14.94
C LYS A 21 25.54 -17.25 -15.12
N VAL A 22 24.56 -17.51 -14.24
CA VAL A 22 23.82 -18.77 -14.21
C VAL A 22 23.11 -19.00 -15.54
N LYS A 23 23.29 -20.19 -16.13
CA LYS A 23 22.60 -20.61 -17.35
C LYS A 23 21.64 -21.74 -17.01
N ALA A 24 20.36 -21.41 -16.84
CA ALA A 24 19.31 -22.36 -16.52
C ALA A 24 18.08 -22.15 -17.42
N PRO A 25 18.15 -22.53 -18.71
CA PRO A 25 17.12 -22.19 -19.70
C PRO A 25 15.73 -22.71 -19.34
N LEU A 26 15.65 -23.92 -18.75
CA LEU A 26 14.40 -24.51 -18.29
C LEU A 26 13.75 -23.70 -17.15
N ILE A 27 14.56 -23.28 -16.17
CA ILE A 27 14.10 -22.45 -15.05
C ILE A 27 13.66 -21.08 -15.56
N THR A 28 14.44 -20.46 -16.45
CA THR A 28 14.07 -19.18 -17.07
C THR A 28 12.74 -19.27 -17.82
N GLY A 29 12.51 -20.36 -18.55
CA GLY A 29 11.24 -20.60 -19.24
C GLY A 29 10.07 -20.75 -18.27
N LEU A 30 10.23 -21.53 -17.21
CA LEU A 30 9.19 -21.73 -16.19
C LEU A 30 8.83 -20.41 -15.48
N ILE A 31 9.84 -19.64 -15.05
CA ILE A 31 9.62 -18.35 -14.39
C ILE A 31 8.98 -17.36 -15.37
N TRP A 32 9.27 -17.44 -16.67
CA TRP A 32 8.63 -16.60 -17.68
C TRP A 32 7.12 -16.84 -17.76
N TYR A 33 6.70 -18.11 -17.82
CA TYR A 33 5.27 -18.45 -17.82
C TYR A 33 4.59 -18.08 -16.50
N PHE A 34 5.27 -18.31 -15.37
CA PHE A 34 4.79 -17.85 -14.06
C PHE A 34 4.59 -16.33 -14.03
N HIS A 35 5.56 -15.58 -14.54
CA HIS A 35 5.51 -14.12 -14.60
C HIS A 35 4.35 -13.62 -15.47
N LEU A 36 4.12 -14.26 -16.62
CA LEU A 36 2.96 -13.96 -17.47
C LEU A 36 1.63 -14.27 -16.77
N ALA A 37 1.52 -15.39 -16.06
CA ALA A 37 0.32 -15.69 -15.29
C ALA A 37 0.06 -14.63 -14.20
N MET A 38 1.11 -14.23 -13.47
CA MET A 38 1.00 -13.17 -12.46
C MET A 38 0.70 -11.79 -13.07
N CYS A 39 1.16 -11.54 -14.30
CA CYS A 39 0.77 -10.35 -15.07
C CYS A 39 -0.74 -10.31 -15.31
N VAL A 40 -1.32 -11.42 -15.78
CA VAL A 40 -2.77 -11.54 -15.99
C VAL A 40 -3.54 -11.29 -14.70
N PHE A 41 -3.14 -11.93 -13.59
CA PHE A 41 -3.78 -11.68 -12.30
C PHE A 41 -3.63 -10.24 -11.83
N SER A 42 -2.47 -9.62 -12.04
CA SER A 42 -2.24 -8.21 -11.70
C SER A 42 -3.15 -7.27 -12.50
N VAL A 43 -3.33 -7.55 -13.80
CA VAL A 43 -4.26 -6.79 -14.65
C VAL A 43 -5.71 -6.96 -14.17
N VAL A 44 -6.12 -8.19 -13.83
CA VAL A 44 -7.45 -8.46 -13.26
C VAL A 44 -7.63 -7.70 -11.94
N CYS A 45 -6.63 -7.70 -11.05
CA CYS A 45 -6.66 -6.93 -9.80
C CYS A 45 -6.87 -5.43 -10.07
N LEU A 46 -6.19 -4.86 -11.07
CA LEU A 46 -6.38 -3.45 -11.43
C LEU A 46 -7.79 -3.16 -11.94
N ILE A 47 -8.35 -4.04 -12.78
CA ILE A 47 -9.72 -3.89 -13.30
C ILE A 47 -10.75 -3.96 -12.15
N LEU A 48 -10.57 -4.92 -11.24
CA LEU A 48 -11.43 -5.06 -10.06
C LEU A 48 -11.34 -3.82 -9.16
N LEU A 49 -10.11 -3.34 -8.88
CA LEU A 49 -9.87 -2.17 -8.05
C LEU A 49 -10.59 -0.92 -8.59
N ILE A 50 -10.52 -0.68 -9.91
CA ILE A 50 -11.23 0.44 -10.56
C ILE A 50 -12.75 0.29 -10.43
N SER A 51 -13.24 -0.94 -10.42
CA SER A 51 -14.67 -1.24 -10.33
C SER A 51 -15.20 -1.27 -8.88
N GLY A 52 -14.34 -1.03 -7.87
CA GLY A 52 -14.69 -1.14 -6.45
C GLY A 52 -14.82 -2.58 -5.94
N TYR A 53 -14.26 -3.54 -6.67
CA TYR A 53 -14.19 -4.95 -6.31
C TYR A 53 -12.75 -5.35 -5.94
N GLY A 54 -12.62 -6.42 -5.18
CA GLY A 54 -11.36 -7.07 -4.84
C GLY A 54 -11.50 -8.58 -4.88
N PHE A 55 -10.36 -9.27 -4.78
CA PHE A 55 -10.37 -10.70 -4.52
C PHE A 55 -10.73 -10.98 -3.06
N LYS A 56 -11.34 -12.14 -2.83
CA LYS A 56 -11.67 -12.58 -1.47
C LYS A 56 -10.39 -12.73 -0.63
N GLY A 57 -10.47 -12.26 0.60
CA GLY A 57 -9.37 -12.32 1.57
C GLY A 57 -8.45 -11.10 1.57
N THR A 58 -7.87 -10.84 2.74
CA THR A 58 -6.99 -9.70 2.97
C THR A 58 -5.64 -9.90 2.27
N TYR A 59 -5.15 -8.86 1.60
CA TYR A 59 -3.84 -8.81 0.92
C TYR A 59 -3.68 -9.67 -0.34
N THR A 60 -4.73 -10.32 -0.85
CA THR A 60 -4.67 -11.20 -2.02
C THR A 60 -4.12 -10.49 -3.26
N GLU A 61 -4.60 -9.28 -3.55
CA GLU A 61 -4.13 -8.48 -4.69
C GLU A 61 -2.64 -8.14 -4.57
N ARG A 62 -2.19 -7.86 -3.34
CA ARG A 62 -0.80 -7.53 -3.08
C ARG A 62 0.11 -8.71 -3.35
N VAL A 63 -0.33 -9.93 -3.05
CA VAL A 63 0.44 -11.14 -3.36
C VAL A 63 0.64 -11.23 -4.88
N PHE A 64 -0.40 -11.01 -5.69
CA PHE A 64 -0.28 -11.02 -7.14
C PHE A 64 0.68 -9.95 -7.66
N PHE A 65 0.55 -8.70 -7.21
CA PHE A 65 1.46 -7.62 -7.61
C PHE A 65 2.91 -7.89 -7.18
N THR A 66 3.12 -8.40 -5.97
CA THR A 66 4.45 -8.70 -5.42
C THR A 66 5.12 -9.83 -6.20
N LEU A 67 4.39 -10.91 -6.47
CA LEU A 67 4.90 -12.06 -7.23
C LEU A 67 5.15 -11.69 -8.69
N TYR A 68 4.31 -10.84 -9.29
CA TYR A 68 4.55 -10.30 -10.62
C TYR A 68 5.84 -9.48 -10.68
N ALA A 69 6.00 -8.52 -9.77
CA ALA A 69 7.21 -7.69 -9.71
C ALA A 69 8.46 -8.52 -9.39
N GLY A 70 8.39 -9.40 -8.38
CA GLY A 70 9.51 -10.24 -7.95
C GLY A 70 9.97 -11.23 -9.03
N SER A 71 9.04 -11.87 -9.73
CA SER A 71 9.39 -12.77 -10.85
C SER A 71 10.05 -12.02 -12.01
N GLY A 72 9.63 -10.78 -12.30
CA GLY A 72 10.28 -9.92 -13.29
C GLY A 72 11.73 -9.59 -12.92
N VAL A 73 11.98 -9.27 -11.65
CA VAL A 73 13.33 -9.03 -11.11
C VAL A 73 14.21 -10.27 -11.22
N VAL A 74 13.71 -11.45 -10.85
CA VAL A 74 14.48 -12.71 -10.95
C VAL A 74 14.78 -13.04 -12.42
N LEU A 75 13.80 -12.87 -13.32
CA LEU A 75 13.98 -13.06 -14.77
C LEU A 75 15.05 -12.15 -15.35
N TYR A 76 15.15 -10.91 -14.90
CA TYR A 76 16.24 -10.01 -15.31
C TYR A 76 17.62 -10.59 -14.96
N GLY A 77 17.75 -11.19 -13.78
CA GLY A 77 18.97 -11.86 -13.32
C GLY A 77 19.36 -13.07 -14.18
N LEU A 78 18.36 -13.86 -14.59
CA LEU A 78 18.54 -15.10 -15.37
C LEU A 78 18.61 -14.90 -16.89
N THR A 79 18.09 -13.78 -17.40
CA THR A 79 18.08 -13.49 -18.84
C THR A 79 19.43 -12.93 -19.26
N GLN A 80 19.97 -13.45 -20.37
CA GLN A 80 21.20 -12.95 -20.96
C GLN A 80 21.00 -11.52 -21.46
N GLN A 81 22.09 -10.75 -21.47
CA GLN A 81 22.06 -9.39 -22.00
C GLN A 81 22.01 -9.46 -23.52
N GLU A 82 20.82 -9.28 -24.06
CA GLU A 82 20.56 -9.20 -25.49
C GLU A 82 19.69 -7.98 -25.75
N VAL A 83 19.95 -7.24 -26.83
CA VAL A 83 19.15 -6.08 -27.20
C VAL A 83 17.82 -6.59 -27.76
N SER A 84 16.87 -6.85 -26.87
CA SER A 84 15.52 -7.33 -27.18
C SER A 84 14.47 -6.60 -26.34
N GLY A 85 13.24 -6.50 -26.84
CA GLY A 85 12.13 -5.92 -26.09
C GLY A 85 11.89 -6.59 -24.74
N LYS A 86 12.12 -7.92 -24.67
CA LYS A 86 12.09 -8.69 -23.42
C LYS A 86 13.11 -8.17 -22.40
N TRP A 87 14.34 -7.92 -22.83
CA TRP A 87 15.38 -7.44 -21.93
C TRP A 87 15.08 -6.04 -21.40
N VAL A 88 14.64 -5.12 -22.26
CA VAL A 88 14.23 -3.75 -21.86
C VAL A 88 13.07 -3.78 -20.86
N TYR A 89 12.07 -4.63 -21.12
CA TYR A 89 10.96 -4.85 -20.20
C TYR A 89 11.44 -5.32 -18.82
N LEU A 90 12.33 -6.31 -18.76
CA LEU A 90 12.87 -6.82 -17.50
C LEU A 90 13.79 -5.82 -16.77
N CYS A 91 14.52 -4.99 -17.52
CA CYS A 91 15.30 -3.88 -16.96
C CYS A 91 14.41 -2.90 -16.19
N ALA A 92 13.18 -2.65 -16.64
CA ALA A 92 12.26 -1.76 -15.94
C ALA A 92 11.93 -2.27 -14.52
N PHE A 93 11.70 -3.58 -14.35
CA PHE A 93 11.45 -4.18 -13.03
C PHE A 93 12.65 -4.06 -12.11
N TYR A 94 13.85 -4.39 -12.60
CA TYR A 94 15.07 -4.31 -11.80
C TYR A 94 15.46 -2.86 -11.48
N GLY A 95 15.23 -1.94 -12.42
CA GLY A 95 15.51 -0.51 -12.30
C GLY A 95 14.49 0.25 -11.46
N PHE A 96 13.29 -0.29 -11.26
CA PHE A 96 12.17 0.40 -10.61
C PHE A 96 12.51 0.96 -9.20
N PRO A 97 13.18 0.22 -8.29
CA PRO A 97 13.55 0.77 -6.99
C PRO A 97 14.51 1.97 -7.10
N PHE A 98 15.41 1.96 -8.09
CA PHE A 98 16.34 3.06 -8.34
C PHE A 98 15.63 4.27 -8.97
N ALA A 99 14.66 4.03 -9.84
CA ALA A 99 13.81 5.08 -10.39
C ALA A 99 13.00 5.77 -9.28
N LEU A 100 12.46 5.00 -8.32
CA LEU A 100 11.84 5.56 -7.12
C LEU A 100 12.86 6.35 -6.27
N ALA A 101 14.05 5.82 -6.03
CA ALA A 101 15.09 6.54 -5.29
C ALA A 101 15.45 7.88 -5.95
N PHE A 102 15.58 7.90 -7.29
CA PHE A 102 15.86 9.11 -8.05
C PHE A 102 14.69 10.11 -8.03
N GLY A 103 13.45 9.61 -8.12
CA GLY A 103 12.25 10.42 -8.03
C GLY A 103 12.11 11.16 -6.69
N LEU A 104 12.61 10.59 -5.59
CA LEU A 104 12.65 11.26 -4.28
C LEU A 104 13.60 12.46 -4.25
N LEU A 105 14.71 12.38 -5.01
CA LEU A 105 15.73 13.44 -5.08
C LEU A 105 15.22 14.66 -5.86
N LEU A 106 14.37 14.45 -6.87
CA LEU A 106 13.84 15.53 -7.71
C LEU A 106 12.60 16.18 -7.08
N PRO A 107 12.62 17.49 -6.76
CA PRO A 107 11.50 18.18 -6.13
C PRO A 107 10.12 17.99 -6.80
N PRO A 108 9.97 18.07 -8.14
CA PRO A 108 8.66 17.90 -8.77
C PRO A 108 8.17 16.44 -8.77
N LEU A 109 9.07 15.46 -8.69
CA LEU A 109 8.72 14.04 -8.71
C LEU A 109 8.57 13.44 -7.30
N ARG A 110 9.05 14.14 -6.28
CA ARG A 110 9.08 13.64 -4.89
C ARG A 110 7.70 13.22 -4.41
N THR A 111 6.68 14.04 -4.59
CA THR A 111 5.32 13.75 -4.13
C THR A 111 4.74 12.50 -4.82
N LEU A 112 4.88 12.40 -6.15
CA LEU A 112 4.43 11.24 -6.90
C LEU A 112 5.15 9.97 -6.45
N THR A 113 6.45 10.08 -6.18
CA THR A 113 7.29 8.98 -5.73
C THR A 113 6.93 8.52 -4.33
N VAL A 114 6.61 9.44 -3.43
CA VAL A 114 6.12 9.12 -2.09
C VAL A 114 4.77 8.40 -2.18
N ILE A 115 3.83 8.90 -2.99
CA ILE A 115 2.52 8.26 -3.19
C ILE A 115 2.69 6.85 -3.78
N ALA A 116 3.49 6.71 -4.84
CA ALA A 116 3.73 5.42 -5.48
C ALA A 116 4.47 4.45 -4.53
N GLY A 117 5.51 4.93 -3.85
CA GLY A 117 6.27 4.12 -2.89
C GLY A 117 5.41 3.65 -1.72
N LEU A 118 4.58 4.53 -1.15
CA LEU A 118 3.68 4.16 -0.06
C LEU A 118 2.56 3.23 -0.55
N GLY A 119 1.94 3.50 -1.70
CA GLY A 119 0.90 2.63 -2.25
C GLY A 119 1.40 1.23 -2.61
N LEU A 120 2.64 1.11 -3.10
CA LEU A 120 3.21 -0.16 -3.55
C LEU A 120 3.96 -0.93 -2.45
N LEU A 121 4.62 -0.23 -1.53
CA LEU A 121 5.54 -0.83 -0.56
C LEU A 121 5.04 -0.76 0.89
N SER A 122 4.08 0.12 1.20
CA SER A 122 3.59 0.23 2.57
C SER A 122 2.59 -0.88 2.87
N ASP A 123 3.00 -1.82 3.70
CA ASP A 123 2.09 -2.80 4.29
C ASP A 123 1.29 -2.10 5.40
N GLY A 124 0.02 -1.83 5.11
CA GLY A 124 -0.92 -1.38 6.12
C GLY A 124 -1.40 -2.55 6.99
N GLU A 125 -1.78 -2.27 8.22
CA GLU A 125 -2.50 -3.24 9.04
C GLU A 125 -3.97 -3.24 8.61
N MET A 126 -4.47 -4.43 8.28
CA MET A 126 -5.87 -4.62 7.93
C MET A 126 -6.48 -5.60 8.92
N LYS A 127 -7.56 -5.18 9.56
CA LYS A 127 -8.33 -6.02 10.48
C LYS A 127 -9.79 -6.04 10.05
N ARG A 128 -10.34 -7.25 9.92
CA ARG A 128 -11.75 -7.47 9.57
C ARG A 128 -12.54 -7.85 10.82
N TYR A 129 -13.68 -7.21 10.97
CA TYR A 129 -14.66 -7.44 12.02
C TYR A 129 -15.92 -7.98 11.33
N PRO A 130 -16.22 -9.28 11.45
CA PRO A 130 -17.41 -9.85 10.82
C PRO A 130 -18.67 -9.22 11.43
N ILE A 131 -19.65 -8.91 10.58
CA ILE A 131 -20.98 -8.44 10.99
C ILE A 131 -21.97 -9.60 10.87
N ASP A 132 -21.99 -10.23 9.70
CA ASP A 132 -22.79 -11.42 9.37
C ASP A 132 -22.07 -12.27 8.31
N ASP A 133 -22.78 -13.21 7.68
CA ASP A 133 -22.22 -14.13 6.68
C ASP A 133 -21.80 -13.42 5.37
N ASP A 134 -22.37 -12.25 5.06
CA ASP A 134 -22.17 -11.54 3.80
C ASP A 134 -21.42 -10.21 3.97
N PHE A 135 -21.28 -9.69 5.18
CA PHE A 135 -20.72 -8.38 5.48
C PHE A 135 -19.67 -8.40 6.58
N ALA A 136 -18.61 -7.62 6.37
CA ALA A 136 -17.59 -7.36 7.37
C ALA A 136 -17.17 -5.87 7.35
N LEU A 137 -16.86 -5.34 8.53
CA LEU A 137 -16.19 -4.05 8.65
C LEU A 137 -14.69 -4.26 8.55
N GLN A 138 -14.03 -3.63 7.59
CA GLN A 138 -12.58 -3.65 7.44
C GLN A 138 -11.99 -2.34 7.93
N ALA A 139 -11.17 -2.41 8.98
CA ALA A 139 -10.30 -1.32 9.39
C ALA A 139 -8.95 -1.47 8.66
N SER A 140 -8.52 -0.42 7.97
CA SER A 140 -7.19 -0.35 7.34
C SER A 140 -6.44 0.85 7.88
N SER A 141 -5.31 0.61 8.54
CA SER A 141 -4.35 1.66 8.89
C SER A 141 -3.12 1.53 8.03
N VAL A 142 -2.63 2.65 7.54
CA VAL A 142 -1.28 2.77 6.99
C VAL A 142 -0.60 3.81 7.86
N ASP A 143 0.20 3.37 8.83
CA ASP A 143 0.76 4.21 9.91
C ASP A 143 1.48 5.48 9.43
N ILE A 144 1.94 5.47 8.18
CA ILE A 144 2.69 6.58 7.58
C ILE A 144 1.77 7.60 6.87
N ILE A 145 0.57 7.19 6.41
CA ILE A 145 -0.32 8.02 5.58
C ILE A 145 -1.46 8.60 6.39
N TYR A 146 -2.10 7.78 7.24
CA TYR A 146 -3.33 8.16 7.92
C TYR A 146 -3.17 8.06 9.43
N ARG A 147 -3.49 9.17 10.11
CA ARG A 147 -3.50 9.24 11.58
C ARG A 147 -4.62 8.41 12.21
N TYR A 148 -5.64 8.06 11.41
CA TYR A 148 -6.79 7.26 11.81
C TYR A 148 -6.98 6.12 10.78
N PRO A 149 -7.39 4.92 11.22
CA PRO A 149 -7.74 3.85 10.30
C PRO A 149 -8.93 4.26 9.44
N THR A 150 -8.88 3.89 8.16
CA THR A 150 -10.02 3.96 7.24
C THR A 150 -10.93 2.76 7.50
N TYR A 151 -12.24 2.99 7.60
CA TYR A 151 -13.20 1.92 7.84
C TYR A 151 -14.03 1.68 6.57
N SER A 152 -13.87 0.53 5.95
CA SER A 152 -14.60 0.13 4.75
C SER A 152 -15.61 -0.96 5.06
N LEU A 153 -16.79 -0.90 4.42
CA LEU A 153 -17.72 -2.04 4.42
C LEU A 153 -17.30 -3.00 3.30
N VAL A 154 -16.96 -4.22 3.68
CA VAL A 154 -16.68 -5.33 2.78
C VAL A 154 -17.95 -6.16 2.66
N GLN A 155 -18.35 -6.42 1.42
CA GLN A 155 -19.47 -7.29 1.12
C GLN A 155 -18.99 -8.46 0.27
N ASP A 156 -19.25 -9.68 0.71
CA ASP A 156 -18.95 -10.87 -0.05
C ASP A 156 -19.81 -10.89 -1.32
N LYS A 157 -19.15 -11.10 -2.47
CA LYS A 157 -19.80 -11.10 -3.79
C LYS A 157 -19.24 -12.22 -4.64
N TYR A 158 -20.10 -13.16 -5.03
CA TYR A 158 -19.66 -14.36 -5.75
C TYR A 158 -18.63 -15.16 -4.92
N TRP A 159 -18.11 -16.25 -5.49
CA TRP A 159 -17.24 -17.16 -4.72
C TRP A 159 -15.85 -16.59 -4.41
N PHE A 160 -15.31 -15.75 -5.30
CA PHE A 160 -13.91 -15.29 -5.26
C PHE A 160 -13.74 -13.78 -5.10
N PHE A 161 -14.84 -13.02 -5.06
CA PHE A 161 -14.78 -11.57 -5.07
C PHE A 161 -15.44 -10.97 -3.84
N GLU A 162 -15.03 -9.76 -3.54
CA GLU A 162 -15.61 -8.93 -2.50
C GLU A 162 -15.81 -7.53 -3.07
N LYS A 163 -16.85 -6.84 -2.64
CA LYS A 163 -17.05 -5.43 -2.94
C LYS A 163 -16.59 -4.62 -1.72
N ILE A 164 -15.68 -3.68 -1.94
CA ILE A 164 -15.13 -2.84 -0.88
C ILE A 164 -15.70 -1.43 -1.04
N SER A 165 -16.53 -1.02 -0.08
CA SER A 165 -17.07 0.34 -0.05
C SER A 165 -16.04 1.33 0.48
N GLY A 166 -16.14 2.59 0.05
CA GLY A 166 -15.33 3.69 0.58
C GLY A 166 -15.54 3.89 2.08
N ASP A 167 -14.77 4.82 2.65
CA ASP A 167 -14.76 5.11 4.10
C ASP A 167 -16.18 5.36 4.65
N ILE A 168 -16.71 4.41 5.42
CA ILE A 168 -18.05 4.44 6.00
C ILE A 168 -18.07 5.08 7.39
N VAL A 169 -16.93 5.17 8.07
CA VAL A 169 -16.81 5.85 9.37
C VAL A 169 -15.89 7.04 9.22
N LYS A 170 -16.47 8.19 8.86
CA LYS A 170 -15.73 9.45 8.84
C LYS A 170 -15.55 9.95 10.28
N PRO A 171 -14.31 10.13 10.78
CA PRO A 171 -14.12 10.81 12.05
C PRO A 171 -14.70 12.23 11.97
N ALA A 172 -15.33 12.69 13.06
CA ALA A 172 -16.04 13.98 13.12
C ALA A 172 -15.13 15.21 12.81
N GLY A 173 -13.81 15.01 12.79
CA GLY A 173 -12.81 15.94 12.24
C GLY A 173 -11.38 15.45 12.51
N GLN A 174 -10.43 15.82 11.66
CA GLN A 174 -9.01 15.57 11.86
C GLN A 174 -8.37 16.66 12.75
N LEU A 175 -7.80 16.29 13.89
CA LEU A 175 -7.12 17.23 14.79
C LEU A 175 -5.83 17.77 14.15
N GLN A 176 -5.88 19.02 13.70
CA GLN A 176 -4.76 19.77 13.10
C GLN A 176 -3.83 20.33 14.18
N ALA A 177 -4.38 20.86 15.27
CA ALA A 177 -3.60 21.43 16.35
C ALA A 177 -4.32 21.25 17.70
N LEU A 178 -3.53 20.95 18.72
CA LEU A 178 -3.96 20.88 20.11
C LEU A 178 -3.10 21.85 20.91
N LYS A 179 -3.72 22.83 21.57
CA LYS A 179 -3.07 23.70 22.54
C LYS A 179 -3.76 23.52 23.88
N THR A 180 -2.98 23.29 24.92
CA THR A 180 -3.48 23.19 26.28
C THR A 180 -2.90 24.34 27.09
N GLU A 181 -3.74 25.06 27.80
CA GLU A 181 -3.35 26.12 28.72
C GLU A 181 -3.88 25.78 30.11
N LYS A 182 -3.00 25.84 31.12
CA LYS A 182 -3.40 25.67 32.51
C LYS A 182 -4.19 26.92 32.90
N THR A 183 -5.44 26.75 33.31
CA THR A 183 -6.24 27.87 33.83
C THR A 183 -5.61 28.33 35.14
N ALA A 184 -5.36 29.63 35.27
CA ALA A 184 -4.80 30.18 36.50
C ALA A 184 -5.78 29.97 37.65
N GLY A 185 -5.41 29.15 38.63
CA GLY A 185 -6.03 29.11 39.95
C GLY A 185 -7.04 27.99 40.24
N ASN A 186 -7.35 27.08 39.31
CA ASN A 186 -8.15 25.89 39.62
C ASN A 186 -7.76 24.70 38.75
N ASP A 187 -7.83 23.51 39.32
CA ASP A 187 -7.59 22.18 38.75
C ASP A 187 -8.42 21.95 37.46
N SER A 188 -8.01 22.62 36.39
CA SER A 188 -8.67 22.62 35.12
C SER A 188 -7.69 23.01 34.02
N VAL A 189 -7.94 22.50 32.82
CA VAL A 189 -7.13 22.74 31.63
C VAL A 189 -8.05 23.26 30.54
N HIS A 190 -7.71 24.43 30.00
CA HIS A 190 -8.28 24.92 28.75
C HIS A 190 -7.65 24.18 27.59
N LEU A 191 -8.49 23.66 26.71
CA LEU A 191 -8.10 22.81 25.61
C LEU A 191 -8.65 23.40 24.32
N TYR A 192 -7.73 23.92 23.50
CA TYR A 192 -8.03 24.44 22.17
C TYR A 192 -7.71 23.38 21.13
N MET A 193 -8.74 22.91 20.44
CA MET A 193 -8.63 21.97 19.32
C MET A 193 -8.99 22.66 18.02
N LYS A 194 -8.14 22.49 17.02
CA LYS A 194 -8.44 22.84 15.64
C LYS A 194 -8.66 21.55 14.86
N LEU A 195 -9.88 21.34 14.38
CA LEU A 195 -10.29 20.16 13.63
C LEU A 195 -10.49 20.54 12.15
N ILE A 196 -10.15 19.64 11.24
CA ILE A 196 -10.49 19.74 9.81
C ILE A 196 -11.58 18.72 9.56
N ASN A 197 -12.79 19.18 9.26
CA ASN A 197 -13.94 18.31 9.04
C ASN A 197 -13.98 17.85 7.58
N GLU A 198 -13.68 18.77 6.64
CA GLU A 198 -13.57 18.53 5.20
C GLU A 198 -12.45 19.41 4.60
N PRO A 199 -11.97 19.15 3.37
CA PRO A 199 -11.02 20.03 2.69
C PRO A 199 -11.58 21.48 2.61
N GLY A 200 -11.01 22.39 3.40
CA GLY A 200 -11.44 23.79 3.49
C GLY A 200 -12.43 24.11 4.63
N VAL A 201 -12.99 23.11 5.31
CA VAL A 201 -13.87 23.31 6.48
C VAL A 201 -13.10 23.02 7.76
N VAL A 202 -12.70 24.09 8.44
CA VAL A 202 -12.00 24.03 9.73
C VAL A 202 -13.01 24.32 10.84
N SER A 203 -13.13 23.42 11.81
CA SER A 203 -13.87 23.67 13.04
C SER A 203 -12.91 23.90 14.21
N ARG A 204 -13.29 24.79 15.13
CA ARG A 204 -12.53 25.07 16.34
C ARG A 204 -13.38 24.66 17.54
N VAL A 205 -12.81 23.81 18.38
CA VAL A 205 -13.41 23.42 19.66
C VAL A 205 -12.57 24.03 20.76
N ASP A 206 -13.22 24.77 21.65
CA ASP A 206 -12.62 25.42 22.80
C ASP A 206 -13.39 24.94 24.04
N THR A 207 -12.73 24.18 24.89
CA THR A 207 -13.38 23.54 26.04
C THR A 207 -12.47 23.53 27.25
N THR A 208 -13.05 23.55 28.43
CA THR A 208 -12.32 23.45 29.71
C THR A 208 -12.63 22.12 30.35
N PHE A 209 -11.60 21.33 30.65
CA PHE A 209 -11.74 20.11 31.45
C PHE A 209 -11.39 20.40 32.89
N SER A 210 -12.24 20.03 33.84
CA SER A 210 -11.87 20.00 35.25
C SER A 210 -11.10 18.71 35.55
N LEU A 211 -10.02 18.81 36.32
CA LEU A 211 -9.15 17.71 36.73
C LEU A 211 -9.57 17.09 38.08
N ILE A 212 -10.62 17.61 38.72
CA ILE A 212 -11.19 17.05 39.95
C ILE A 212 -12.35 16.12 39.55
N GLN A 213 -12.20 14.83 39.84
CA GLN A 213 -13.29 13.84 39.86
C GLN A 213 -13.87 13.72 41.26
#